data_AF-A0A7V2MDC6-F1
#
_entry.id   AF-A0A7V2MDC6-F1
#
_cell.length_a   1.000
_cell.length_b   1.000
_cell.length_c   1.000
_cell.angle_alpha   90.00
_cell.angle_beta   90.00
_cell.angle_gamma   90.00
#
_symmetry.space_group_name_H-M   'P 1'
#
loop_
_entity.id
_entity.type
_entity.pdbx_description
1 polymer ?
#
loop_
_entity_poly.entity_id
_entity_poly.type
_entity_poly.pdbx_seq_one_letter_code
_entity_poly.pdbx_strand_id
1 'polypeptide(L)'
;MELRAAEMLAKALMLQHGLVDWRFGFDRARRRFGTCSTALKRITLSAHLTHLNSEDEVRDTILHEIAHALAPDDGHGEAWKSACRRIGARPERTFKDGPVRMPSTGLRIGCPQCGWWVNRHRVTWRVQVCRKCAQQVEWEEAATGKRYLIRSVPGGYRADPVEATPAKP
;
A
#
# COMPACT_ATOMS: atom_id res chain seq x y z
N MET A 1 2.00 3.79 13.13
CA MET A 1 2.46 4.91 14.00
C MET A 1 1.25 5.68 14.51
N GLU A 2 1.29 6.24 15.73
CA GLU A 2 0.23 7.13 16.23
C GLU A 2 0.20 8.47 15.48
N LEU A 3 -0.98 8.99 15.15
CA LEU A 3 -1.12 10.19 14.30
C LEU A 3 -0.47 11.43 14.92
N ARG A 4 -0.61 11.60 16.23
CA ARG A 4 -0.01 12.74 16.94
C ARG A 4 1.52 12.70 16.86
N ALA A 5 2.10 11.52 17.02
CA ALA A 5 3.55 11.34 16.89
C ALA A 5 4.00 11.62 15.44
N ALA A 6 3.25 11.12 14.44
CA ALA A 6 3.53 11.37 13.04
C ALA A 6 3.44 12.86 12.68
N GLU A 7 2.46 13.59 13.22
CA GLU A 7 2.33 15.03 13.04
C GLU A 7 3.50 15.81 13.65
N MET A 8 3.92 15.45 14.86
CA MET A 8 5.09 16.06 15.51
C MET A 8 6.36 15.82 14.69
N LEU A 9 6.58 14.58 14.25
CA LEU A 9 7.70 14.21 13.40
C LEU A 9 7.68 14.99 12.08
N ALA A 10 6.52 15.08 11.42
CA ALA A 10 6.39 15.80 10.16
C ALA A 10 6.72 17.28 10.32
N LYS A 11 6.16 17.94 11.33
CA LYS A 11 6.43 19.36 11.61
C LYS A 11 7.91 19.61 11.92
N ALA A 12 8.54 18.73 12.70
CA ALA A 12 9.96 18.83 13.03
C ALA A 12 10.85 18.69 11.77
N LEU A 13 10.58 17.71 10.91
CA LEU A 13 11.34 17.49 9.67
C LEU A 13 11.10 18.62 8.65
N MET A 14 9.86 19.11 8.52
CA MET A 14 9.56 20.26 7.67
C MET A 14 10.36 21.49 8.11
N LEU A 15 10.37 21.78 9.41
CA LEU A 15 11.17 22.88 9.97
C LEU A 15 12.67 22.67 9.71
N GLN A 16 13.19 21.47 9.99
CA GLN A 16 14.60 21.12 9.77
C GLN A 16 15.04 21.34 8.32
N HIS A 17 14.16 21.12 7.36
CA HIS A 17 14.46 21.27 5.92
C HIS A 17 13.99 22.59 5.32
N GLY A 18 13.62 23.58 6.14
CA GLY A 18 13.35 24.96 5.71
C GLY A 18 11.93 25.22 5.21
N LEU A 19 10.99 24.30 5.43
CA LEU A 19 9.57 24.44 5.04
C LEU A 19 8.77 25.17 6.14
N VAL A 20 9.23 26.36 6.53
CA VAL A 20 8.69 27.13 7.67
C VAL A 20 7.25 27.64 7.47
N ASP A 21 6.86 27.92 6.23
CA ASP A 21 5.55 28.46 5.85
C ASP A 21 4.61 27.39 5.27
N TRP A 22 5.00 26.12 5.36
CA TRP A 22 4.21 24.99 4.88
C TRP A 22 3.29 24.43 5.96
N ARG A 23 2.18 23.84 5.50
CA ARG A 23 1.19 23.20 6.37
C ARG A 23 1.28 21.69 6.25
N PHE A 24 1.12 21.01 7.39
CA PHE A 24 0.95 19.56 7.46
C PHE A 24 -0.51 19.21 7.78
N GLY A 25 -0.99 18.06 7.31
CA GLY A 25 -2.28 17.50 7.72
C GLY A 25 -2.45 16.04 7.34
N PHE A 26 -3.60 15.47 7.72
CA PHE A 26 -3.97 14.12 7.32
C PHE A 26 -5.15 14.13 6.34
N ASP A 27 -5.14 13.16 5.43
CA ASP A 27 -6.25 12.85 4.53
C ASP A 27 -6.76 11.40 4.73
N ARG A 28 -7.79 11.04 3.98
CA ARG A 28 -8.45 9.72 4.04
C ARG A 28 -8.06 8.81 2.87
N ALA A 29 -6.95 9.07 2.18
CA ALA A 29 -6.52 8.24 1.06
C ALA A 29 -6.22 6.81 1.52
N ARG A 30 -6.54 5.81 0.69
CA ARG A 30 -6.28 4.38 1.00
C ARG A 30 -5.25 3.74 0.08
N ARG A 31 -4.83 4.47 -0.95
CA ARG A 31 -3.94 4.00 -2.03
C ARG A 31 -2.66 4.81 -2.18
N ARG A 32 -2.59 6.00 -1.57
CA ARG A 32 -1.46 6.93 -1.62
C ARG A 32 -1.09 7.27 -0.19
N PHE A 33 0.20 7.15 0.15
CA PHE A 33 0.68 7.37 1.51
C PHE A 33 0.85 8.87 1.80
N GLY A 34 1.66 9.59 1.03
CA GLY A 34 1.86 11.03 1.14
C GLY A 34 1.45 11.80 -0.11
N THR A 35 1.32 13.12 -0.02
CA THR A 35 1.32 14.02 -1.17
C THR A 35 1.84 15.39 -0.77
N CYS A 36 2.58 15.99 -1.68
CA CYS A 36 3.00 17.38 -1.67
C CYS A 36 2.13 18.21 -2.62
N SER A 37 1.73 19.40 -2.19
CA SER A 37 1.12 20.43 -3.02
C SER A 37 1.92 21.72 -2.86
N THR A 38 2.74 22.04 -3.86
CA THR A 38 3.56 23.26 -3.91
C THR A 38 2.70 24.51 -3.99
N ALA A 39 1.63 24.49 -4.81
CA ALA A 39 0.68 25.59 -4.94
C ALA A 39 0.00 25.98 -3.62
N LEU A 40 -0.32 24.99 -2.77
CA LEU A 40 -0.95 25.21 -1.46
C LEU A 40 0.04 25.26 -0.30
N LYS A 41 1.35 25.08 -0.58
CA LYS A 41 2.41 24.86 0.42
C LYS A 41 1.97 23.88 1.50
N ARG A 42 1.52 22.69 1.07
CA ARG A 42 0.92 21.68 1.95
C ARG A 42 1.46 20.29 1.69
N ILE A 43 1.77 19.57 2.77
CA ILE A 43 2.04 18.13 2.77
C ILE A 43 0.91 17.43 3.51
N THR A 44 0.37 16.34 2.96
CA THR A 44 -0.56 15.47 3.69
C THR A 44 -0.15 14.01 3.66
N LEU A 45 -0.44 13.30 4.76
CA LEU A 45 -0.36 11.85 4.82
C LEU A 45 -1.75 11.23 4.94
N SER A 46 -1.91 9.99 4.46
CA SER A 46 -3.07 9.17 4.78
C SER A 46 -3.06 8.80 6.26
N ALA A 47 -4.10 9.18 7.00
CA ALA A 47 -4.26 8.75 8.40
C ALA A 47 -4.30 7.22 8.50
N HIS A 48 -4.98 6.57 7.56
CA HIS A 48 -5.13 5.12 7.55
C HIS A 48 -3.79 4.40 7.34
N LEU A 49 -2.99 4.84 6.37
CA LEU A 49 -1.68 4.24 6.12
C LEU A 49 -0.68 4.58 7.22
N THR A 50 -0.75 5.78 7.82
CA THR A 50 0.10 6.16 8.94
C THR A 50 -0.08 5.21 10.14
N HIS A 51 -1.32 4.84 10.45
CA HIS A 51 -1.59 3.86 11.51
C HIS A 51 -1.03 2.48 11.19
N LEU A 52 -1.18 2.03 9.94
CA LEU A 52 -0.81 0.68 9.51
C LEU A 52 0.71 0.45 9.39
N ASN A 53 1.50 1.52 9.33
CA ASN A 53 2.92 1.45 9.00
C ASN A 53 3.83 1.78 10.18
N SER A 54 5.07 1.29 10.11
CA SER A 54 6.11 1.58 11.10
C SER A 54 6.51 3.06 11.06
N GLU A 55 7.18 3.51 12.12
CA GLU A 55 7.72 4.86 12.17
C GLU A 55 8.70 5.14 11.02
N ASP A 56 9.59 4.18 10.70
CA ASP A 56 10.56 4.33 9.60
C ASP A 56 9.87 4.59 8.25
N GLU A 57 8.78 3.88 7.96
CA GLU A 57 8.02 4.05 6.73
C GLU A 57 7.25 5.36 6.68
N VAL A 58 6.70 5.78 7.82
CA VAL A 58 6.08 7.11 7.94
C VAL A 58 7.13 8.21 7.77
N ARG A 59 8.29 8.07 8.40
CA ARG A 59 9.42 9.02 8.30
C ARG A 59 9.91 9.15 6.88
N ASP A 60 10.17 8.03 6.19
CA ASP A 60 10.60 8.05 4.79
C ASP A 60 9.54 8.68 3.90
N THR A 61 8.25 8.40 4.12
CA THR A 61 7.16 9.05 3.38
C THR A 61 7.14 10.57 3.61
N ILE A 62 7.33 11.04 4.85
CA ILE A 62 7.42 12.49 5.12
C ILE A 62 8.59 13.11 4.35
N LEU A 63 9.77 12.49 4.44
CA LEU A 63 10.96 12.97 3.74
C LEU A 63 10.77 12.94 2.21
N HIS A 64 10.08 11.94 1.66
CA HIS A 64 9.71 11.87 0.24
C HIS A 64 8.89 13.09 -0.18
N GLU A 65 7.87 13.47 0.60
CA GLU A 65 7.05 14.65 0.30
C GLU A 65 7.79 15.97 0.52
N ILE A 66 8.70 16.03 1.49
CA ILE A 66 9.60 17.18 1.67
C ILE A 66 10.54 17.31 0.46
N ALA A 67 11.07 16.20 -0.08
CA ALA A 67 11.90 16.25 -1.29
C ALA A 67 11.15 16.84 -2.49
N HIS A 68 9.85 16.53 -2.64
CA HIS A 68 8.99 17.18 -3.67
C HIS A 68 8.84 18.68 -3.45
N ALA A 69 8.74 19.12 -2.19
CA ALA A 69 8.69 20.55 -1.88
C ALA A 69 10.02 21.28 -2.19
N LEU A 70 11.16 20.59 -2.02
CA LEU A 70 12.50 21.14 -2.28
C LEU A 70 12.91 21.09 -3.76
N ALA A 71 12.26 20.25 -4.57
CA ALA A 71 12.48 20.11 -6.00
C ALA A 71 11.14 20.20 -6.75
N PRO A 72 10.47 21.37 -6.73
CA PRO A 72 9.18 21.54 -7.38
C PRO A 72 9.31 21.26 -8.89
N ASP A 73 8.22 20.76 -9.48
CA ASP A 73 8.05 20.50 -10.93
C ASP A 73 8.98 19.43 -11.55
N ASP A 74 9.97 18.91 -10.82
CA ASP A 74 10.86 17.83 -11.28
C ASP A 74 10.17 16.44 -11.21
N GLY A 75 9.07 16.34 -10.46
CA GLY A 75 8.39 15.07 -10.20
C GLY A 75 9.33 14.10 -9.48
N HIS A 76 9.73 13.01 -10.16
CA HIS A 76 10.71 12.05 -9.65
C HIS A 76 12.04 12.10 -10.44
N GLY A 77 12.38 13.27 -10.96
CA GLY A 77 13.60 13.56 -11.72
C GLY A 77 14.87 13.59 -10.87
N GLU A 78 15.96 14.08 -11.46
CA GLU A 78 17.28 14.03 -10.80
C GLU A 78 17.41 15.02 -9.65
N ALA A 79 16.76 16.19 -9.74
CA ALA A 79 16.75 17.17 -8.65
C ALA A 79 16.01 16.61 -7.43
N TRP A 80 14.88 15.92 -7.67
CA TRP A 80 14.14 15.22 -6.62
C TRP A 80 14.95 14.09 -5.99
N LYS A 81 15.58 13.21 -6.79
CA LYS A 81 16.43 12.12 -6.26
C LYS A 81 17.62 12.66 -5.46
N SER A 82 18.23 13.74 -5.92
CA SER A 82 19.30 14.44 -5.22
C SER A 82 18.81 14.98 -3.87
N ALA A 83 17.63 15.60 -3.84
CA ALA A 83 17.00 16.06 -2.61
C ALA A 83 16.71 14.90 -1.65
N CYS A 84 16.15 13.78 -2.12
CA CYS A 84 15.93 12.58 -1.31
C CYS A 84 17.21 12.10 -0.64
N ARG A 85 18.28 11.89 -1.43
CA ARG A 85 19.58 11.44 -0.89
C ARG A 85 20.14 12.41 0.16
N ARG A 86 20.02 13.72 -0.09
CA ARG A 86 20.50 14.77 0.81
C ARG A 86 19.78 14.77 2.16
N ILE A 87 18.47 14.50 2.18
CA ILE A 87 17.64 14.55 3.39
C ILE A 87 17.40 13.17 4.03
N GLY A 88 17.97 12.11 3.44
CA GLY A 88 17.85 10.74 3.94
C GLY A 88 16.55 10.01 3.58
N ALA A 89 15.85 10.45 2.54
CA ALA A 89 14.75 9.70 1.93
C ALA A 89 15.26 8.69 0.89
N ARG A 90 14.54 7.58 0.72
CA ARG A 90 14.76 6.65 -0.39
C ARG A 90 14.36 7.33 -1.71
N PRO A 91 15.24 7.40 -2.73
CA PRO A 91 14.96 8.04 -4.01
C PRO A 91 14.13 7.13 -4.94
N GLU A 92 13.07 6.54 -4.40
CA GLU A 92 12.19 5.59 -5.08
C GLU A 92 10.78 6.17 -5.24
N ARG A 93 10.23 6.05 -6.46
CA ARG A 93 8.91 6.59 -6.79
C ARG A 93 7.76 5.82 -6.14
N THR A 94 7.89 4.50 -5.97
CA THR A 94 6.81 3.64 -5.50
C THR A 94 7.32 2.58 -4.54
N PHE A 95 6.59 2.36 -3.45
CA PHE A 95 6.77 1.26 -2.50
C PHE A 95 6.37 -0.13 -3.06
N LYS A 96 6.51 -0.35 -4.38
CA LYS A 96 5.92 -1.51 -5.10
C LYS A 96 6.28 -2.87 -4.49
N ASP A 97 7.43 -2.97 -3.82
CA ASP A 97 7.92 -4.17 -3.13
C ASP A 97 8.45 -3.84 -1.71
N GLY A 98 8.04 -2.70 -1.14
CA GLY A 98 8.54 -2.18 0.14
C GLY A 98 7.74 -2.65 1.37
N PRO A 99 8.23 -2.38 2.58
CA PRO A 99 7.56 -2.74 3.84
C PRO A 99 6.28 -1.93 4.13
N VAL A 100 5.87 -1.01 3.23
CA VAL A 100 4.63 -0.26 3.35
C VAL A 100 3.42 -1.19 3.27
N ARG A 101 2.78 -1.38 4.42
CA ARG A 101 1.52 -2.08 4.60
C ARG A 101 0.39 -1.26 4.01
N MET A 102 -0.09 -1.71 2.87
CA MET A 102 -1.37 -1.27 2.32
C MET A 102 -2.51 -2.00 3.05
N PRO A 103 -3.69 -1.39 3.20
CA PRO A 103 -4.85 -2.09 3.71
C PRO A 103 -5.18 -3.26 2.79
N SER A 104 -4.84 -4.46 3.26
CA SER A 104 -5.37 -5.68 2.67
C SER A 104 -6.84 -5.75 3.06
N THR A 105 -7.68 -6.08 2.09
CA THR A 105 -9.07 -6.47 2.34
C THR A 105 -9.16 -7.85 2.96
N GLY A 106 -8.04 -8.46 3.33
CA GLY A 106 -7.97 -9.81 3.85
C GLY A 106 -8.41 -10.85 2.83
N LEU A 107 -8.47 -10.53 1.54
CA LEU A 107 -8.98 -11.42 0.51
C LEU A 107 -7.94 -11.63 -0.58
N ARG A 108 -7.66 -12.88 -0.91
CA ARG A 108 -6.69 -13.30 -1.91
C ARG A 108 -7.33 -14.25 -2.90
N ILE A 109 -6.85 -14.23 -4.14
CA ILE A 109 -7.10 -15.27 -5.14
C ILE A 109 -5.76 -15.86 -5.55
N GLY A 110 -5.68 -17.18 -5.70
CA GLY A 110 -4.46 -17.81 -6.14
C GLY A 110 -4.64 -19.23 -6.61
N CYS A 111 -3.54 -19.82 -7.06
CA CYS A 111 -3.47 -21.17 -7.54
C CYS A 111 -2.59 -21.96 -6.56
N PRO A 112 -3.17 -22.93 -5.81
CA PRO A 112 -2.39 -23.76 -4.89
C PRO A 112 -1.34 -24.59 -5.61
N GLN A 113 -1.58 -24.97 -6.88
CA GLN A 113 -0.68 -25.83 -7.65
C GLN A 113 0.65 -25.14 -8.01
N CYS A 114 0.61 -23.88 -8.46
CA CYS A 114 1.82 -23.17 -8.90
C CYS A 114 2.26 -22.06 -7.93
N GLY A 115 1.57 -21.92 -6.80
CA GLY A 115 1.90 -20.94 -5.75
C GLY A 115 1.63 -19.48 -6.11
N TRP A 116 0.94 -19.19 -7.22
CA TRP A 116 0.58 -17.82 -7.58
C TRP A 116 -0.56 -17.30 -6.71
N TRP A 117 -0.37 -16.20 -5.97
CA TRP A 117 -1.43 -15.56 -5.15
C TRP A 117 -1.41 -14.04 -5.31
N VAL A 118 -2.59 -13.41 -5.33
CA VAL A 118 -2.75 -11.95 -5.40
C VAL A 118 -3.85 -11.44 -4.49
N ASN A 119 -3.62 -10.31 -3.83
CA ASN A 119 -4.62 -9.62 -3.01
C ASN A 119 -5.73 -9.00 -3.87
N ARG A 120 -6.97 -9.02 -3.37
CA ARG A 120 -8.16 -8.52 -4.06
C ARG A 120 -9.12 -7.83 -3.10
N HIS A 121 -9.69 -6.70 -3.52
CA HIS A 121 -10.68 -5.97 -2.72
C HIS A 121 -12.09 -6.59 -2.71
N ARG A 122 -12.39 -7.45 -3.69
CA ARG A 122 -13.67 -8.15 -3.83
C ARG A 122 -13.48 -9.43 -4.64
N VAL A 123 -14.43 -10.35 -4.50
CA VAL A 123 -14.49 -11.55 -5.33
C VAL A 123 -14.73 -11.17 -6.79
N THR A 124 -13.91 -11.72 -7.70
CA THR A 124 -14.09 -11.62 -9.15
C THR A 124 -14.61 -12.94 -9.69
N TRP A 125 -15.94 -13.09 -9.69
CA TRP A 125 -16.63 -14.36 -9.92
C TRP A 125 -16.28 -15.10 -11.22
N ARG A 126 -15.91 -14.38 -12.28
CA ARG A 126 -15.57 -14.96 -13.60
C ARG A 126 -14.19 -15.60 -13.68
N VAL A 127 -13.30 -15.32 -12.74
CA VAL A 127 -11.93 -15.87 -12.76
C VAL A 127 -11.97 -17.23 -12.08
N GLN A 128 -11.88 -18.30 -12.88
CA GLN A 128 -12.03 -19.68 -12.43
C GLN A 128 -10.73 -20.51 -12.52
N VAL A 129 -9.80 -20.09 -13.37
CA VAL A 129 -8.57 -20.85 -13.68
C VAL A 129 -7.33 -19.98 -13.65
N CYS A 130 -6.21 -20.61 -13.31
CA CYS A 130 -4.89 -20.01 -13.27
C CYS A 130 -4.40 -19.78 -14.69
N ARG A 131 -3.96 -18.55 -15.00
CA ARG A 131 -3.39 -18.24 -16.31
C ARG A 131 -2.05 -18.92 -16.59
N LYS A 132 -1.36 -19.45 -15.57
CA LYS A 132 -0.05 -20.09 -15.70
C LYS A 132 -0.13 -21.58 -15.97
N CYS A 133 -1.02 -22.29 -15.28
CA CYS A 133 -1.08 -23.75 -15.31
C CYS A 133 -2.47 -24.32 -15.61
N ALA A 134 -3.44 -23.46 -15.94
CA ALA A 134 -4.84 -23.81 -16.23
C ALA A 134 -5.60 -24.52 -15.08
N GLN A 135 -4.98 -24.67 -13.90
CA GLN A 135 -5.62 -25.27 -12.73
C GLN A 135 -6.63 -24.33 -12.07
N GLN A 136 -7.55 -24.90 -11.30
CA GLN A 136 -8.57 -24.13 -10.59
C GLN A 136 -7.92 -23.14 -9.60
N VAL A 137 -8.47 -21.94 -9.52
CA VAL A 137 -8.04 -20.94 -8.53
C VAL A 137 -8.91 -21.01 -7.28
N GLU A 138 -8.27 -20.78 -6.14
CA GLU A 138 -8.88 -20.68 -4.82
C GLU A 138 -8.89 -19.23 -4.37
N TRP A 139 -9.92 -18.90 -3.59
CA TRP A 139 -9.98 -17.67 -2.83
C TRP A 139 -9.65 -17.97 -1.38
N GLU A 140 -8.93 -17.06 -0.72
CA GLU A 140 -8.50 -17.19 0.67
C GLU A 140 -8.84 -15.91 1.43
N GLU A 141 -9.51 -16.07 2.57
CA GLU A 141 -9.62 -15.02 3.58
C GLU A 141 -8.36 -15.03 4.45
N ALA A 142 -7.45 -14.10 4.23
CA ALA A 142 -6.16 -14.02 4.92
C ALA A 142 -6.29 -13.90 6.45
N ALA A 143 -7.41 -13.37 6.96
CA ALA A 143 -7.66 -13.27 8.41
C ALA A 143 -8.02 -14.62 9.06
N THR A 144 -8.71 -15.50 8.34
CA THR A 144 -9.25 -16.77 8.88
C THR A 144 -8.57 -18.00 8.29
N GLY A 145 -7.80 -17.83 7.22
CA GLY A 145 -7.25 -18.93 6.43
C GLY A 145 -8.31 -19.71 5.64
N LYS A 146 -9.59 -19.34 5.72
CA LYS A 146 -10.67 -20.06 5.02
C LYS A 146 -10.48 -19.94 3.52
N ARG A 147 -10.61 -21.08 2.83
CA ARG A 147 -10.53 -21.15 1.38
C ARG A 147 -11.83 -21.58 0.74
N TYR A 148 -12.10 -21.06 -0.45
CA TYR A 148 -13.28 -21.42 -1.24
C TYR A 148 -13.01 -21.32 -2.73
N LEU A 149 -13.74 -22.13 -3.49
CA LEU A 149 -13.77 -22.11 -4.95
C LEU A 149 -15.02 -21.36 -5.38
N ILE A 150 -14.90 -20.57 -6.44
CA ILE A 150 -16.10 -20.06 -7.11
C ILE A 150 -16.51 -21.09 -8.17
N ARG A 151 -17.79 -21.46 -8.20
CA ARG A 151 -18.39 -22.30 -9.24
C ARG A 151 -19.45 -21.52 -10.00
N SER A 152 -19.49 -21.70 -11.32
CA SER A 152 -20.62 -21.25 -12.14
C SER A 152 -21.82 -22.15 -11.87
N VAL A 153 -22.97 -21.54 -11.57
CA VAL A 153 -24.24 -22.23 -11.34
C VAL A 153 -25.33 -21.58 -12.21
N PRO A 154 -26.46 -22.26 -12.50
CA PRO A 154 -27.59 -21.62 -13.16
C PRO A 154 -27.99 -20.33 -12.42
N GLY A 155 -28.05 -19.21 -13.13
CA GLY A 155 -28.37 -17.91 -12.56
C GLY A 155 -27.21 -17.14 -11.92
N GLY A 156 -25.97 -17.66 -11.92
CA GLY A 156 -24.82 -16.88 -11.46
C GLY A 156 -23.63 -17.71 -10.97
N TYR A 157 -23.12 -17.36 -9.79
CA TYR A 157 -21.94 -17.99 -9.20
C TYR A 157 -22.18 -18.27 -7.72
N ARG A 158 -21.55 -19.33 -7.22
CA ARG A 158 -21.57 -19.71 -5.80
C ARG A 158 -20.15 -19.91 -5.29
N ALA A 159 -19.90 -19.54 -4.04
CA ALA A 159 -18.67 -19.84 -3.33
C ALA A 159 -18.85 -21.14 -2.55
N ASP A 160 -18.07 -22.16 -2.91
CA ASP A 160 -18.08 -23.47 -2.26
C ASP A 160 -16.79 -23.60 -1.42
N PRO A 161 -16.87 -23.89 -0.11
CA PRO A 161 -15.68 -24.01 0.74
C PRO A 161 -14.76 -25.14 0.26
N VAL A 162 -13.44 -24.94 0.37
CA VAL A 162 -12.44 -26.00 0.18
C VAL A 162 -12.29 -26.71 1.51
N GLU A 163 -12.66 -27.98 1.57
CA GLU A 163 -12.36 -28.81 2.74
C GLU A 163 -10.84 -28.84 2.94
N ALA A 164 -10.39 -28.59 4.18
CA ALA A 164 -8.99 -28.67 4.51
C ALA A 164 -8.48 -30.06 4.15
N THR A 165 -7.63 -30.14 3.14
CA THR A 165 -6.96 -31.41 2.82
C THR A 165 -6.13 -31.77 4.05
N PRO A 166 -6.34 -32.93 4.70
CA PRO A 166 -5.48 -33.31 5.81
C PRO A 166 -4.05 -33.30 5.30
N ALA A 167 -3.16 -32.63 6.04
CA ALA A 167 -1.73 -32.68 5.77
C ALA A 167 -1.35 -34.16 5.65
N LYS A 168 -0.82 -34.54 4.49
CA LYS A 168 -0.36 -35.90 4.24
C LYS A 168 0.70 -36.23 5.32
N PRO A 169 0.58 -37.38 6.01
CA PRO A 169 1.48 -37.74 7.12
C PRO A 169 2.94 -37.87 6.66
#